data_AF-A0AAV1CPH6-F1
#
_entry.id   AF-A0AAV1CPH6-F1
#
_cell.length_a   1.000
_cell.length_b   1.000
_cell.length_c   1.000
_cell.angle_alpha   90.00
_cell.angle_beta   90.00
_cell.angle_gamma   90.00
#
_symmetry.space_group_name_H-M   'P 1'
#
loop_
_entity.id
_entity.type
_entity.pdbx_description
1 polymer ?
#
loop_
_entity_poly.entity_id
_entity_poly.type
_entity_poly.pdbx_seq_one_letter_code
_entity_poly.pdbx_strand_id
1 'polypeptide(L)'
;MDCCIMRPNRSDVHLSREEEAKMEEATRQHFDSLAPKRHTKPQRSEYSKTYTDAVSLSGGDVIPPEFVEFQRLENDHSEKLVYKNGNHEAEEFVETEYYKDLNGVDKQHHTVNHCWIIKRGFWYVDSNI
;
A
#
# COMPACT_ATOMS: atom_id res chain seq x y z
N MET A 1 -5.46 -6.74 -62.45
CA MET A 1 -4.79 -5.55 -61.90
C MET A 1 -4.59 -5.81 -60.42
N ASP A 2 -3.44 -6.36 -60.08
CA ASP A 2 -3.10 -6.66 -58.69
C ASP A 2 -2.76 -5.35 -57.99
N CYS A 3 -3.68 -4.91 -57.13
CA CYS A 3 -3.40 -3.86 -56.16
C CYS A 3 -2.41 -4.47 -55.15
N CYS A 4 -1.13 -4.14 -55.30
CA CYS A 4 -0.12 -4.39 -54.29
C CYS A 4 -0.58 -3.74 -52.98
N ILE A 5 -1.20 -4.51 -52.09
CA ILE A 5 -1.47 -4.13 -50.70
C ILE A 5 -0.11 -4.17 -49.98
N MET A 6 0.72 -3.16 -50.25
CA MET A 6 1.97 -2.93 -49.55
C MET A 6 1.58 -2.42 -48.16
N ARG A 7 1.85 -3.22 -47.13
CA ARG A 7 1.57 -2.83 -45.74
C ARG A 7 2.25 -1.48 -45.48
N PRO A 8 1.55 -0.49 -44.91
CA PRO A 8 2.15 0.78 -44.53
C PRO A 8 3.38 0.50 -43.69
N ASN A 9 4.45 1.25 -43.96
CA ASN A 9 5.69 1.11 -43.21
C ASN A 9 5.39 1.34 -41.73
N ARG A 10 5.84 0.42 -40.87
CA ARG A 10 5.49 0.42 -39.43
C ARG A 10 6.55 1.10 -38.56
N SER A 11 7.65 1.55 -39.17
CA SER A 11 8.69 2.27 -38.46
C SER A 11 8.40 3.77 -38.49
N ASP A 12 8.37 4.36 -37.30
CA ASP A 12 8.46 5.81 -37.17
C ASP A 12 9.83 6.29 -37.67
N VAL A 13 9.93 7.55 -38.09
CA VAL A 13 11.19 8.13 -38.51
C VAL A 13 12.04 8.37 -37.26
N HIS A 14 13.16 7.65 -37.14
CA HIS A 14 14.09 7.85 -36.04
C HIS A 14 14.67 9.26 -36.08
N LEU A 15 14.57 9.97 -34.95
CA LEU A 15 15.17 11.28 -34.77
C LEU A 15 16.66 11.12 -34.49
N SER A 16 17.38 12.24 -34.44
CA SER A 16 18.77 12.20 -33.96
C SER A 16 18.80 11.78 -32.48
N ARG A 17 19.87 11.09 -32.07
CA ARG A 17 20.04 10.59 -30.69
C ARG A 17 19.85 11.69 -29.63
N GLU A 18 20.24 12.92 -29.95
CA GLU A 18 20.11 14.07 -29.05
C GLU A 18 18.65 14.51 -28.87
N GLU A 19 17.88 14.52 -29.96
CA GLU A 19 16.45 14.85 -29.93
C GLU A 19 15.64 13.77 -29.20
N GLU A 20 15.97 12.50 -29.42
CA GLU A 20 15.34 11.38 -28.69
C GLU A 20 15.60 11.48 -27.19
N ALA A 21 16.83 11.77 -26.76
CA ALA A 21 17.17 11.95 -25.35
C ALA A 21 16.44 13.13 -24.71
N LYS A 22 16.29 14.24 -25.46
CA LYS A 22 15.56 15.43 -24.99
C LYS A 22 14.07 15.15 -24.81
N MET A 23 13.47 14.41 -25.75
CA MET A 23 12.07 13.98 -25.62
C MET A 23 11.90 13.03 -24.45
N GLU A 24 12.76 12.02 -24.30
CA GLU A 24 12.73 11.10 -23.17
C GLU A 24 12.78 11.84 -21.83
N GLU A 25 13.71 12.78 -21.68
CA GLU A 25 13.84 13.56 -20.46
C GLU A 25 12.61 14.43 -20.20
N ALA A 26 12.08 15.12 -21.22
CA ALA A 26 10.85 15.90 -21.09
C ALA A 26 9.65 15.02 -20.68
N THR A 27 9.57 13.81 -21.22
CA THR A 27 8.48 12.87 -20.94
C THR A 27 8.60 12.32 -19.52
N ARG A 28 9.82 11.98 -19.08
CA ARG A 28 10.11 11.56 -17.70
C ARG A 28 9.74 12.65 -16.70
N GLN A 29 10.20 13.89 -16.92
CA GLN A 29 9.87 15.03 -16.07
C GLN A 29 8.36 15.26 -15.96
N HIS A 30 7.62 15.10 -17.07
CA HIS A 30 6.17 15.23 -17.06
C HIS A 30 5.51 14.21 -16.13
N PHE A 31 5.85 12.93 -16.26
CA PHE A 31 5.26 11.89 -15.40
C PHE A 31 5.73 11.97 -13.95
N ASP A 32 6.99 12.34 -13.70
CA ASP A 32 7.51 12.55 -12.35
C ASP A 32 6.78 13.71 -11.65
N SER A 33 6.42 14.76 -12.39
CA SER A 33 5.64 15.87 -11.83
C SER A 33 4.18 15.52 -11.51
N LEU A 34 3.61 14.56 -12.24
CA LEU A 34 2.26 14.04 -12.02
C LEU A 34 2.20 12.90 -11.00
N ALA A 35 3.35 12.33 -10.64
CA ALA A 35 3.42 11.22 -9.72
C ALA A 35 2.84 11.64 -8.35
N PRO A 36 1.87 10.89 -7.78
CA PRO A 36 1.33 11.20 -6.46
C PRO A 36 2.43 11.23 -5.41
N LYS A 37 2.60 12.37 -4.74
CA LYS A 37 3.56 12.50 -3.63
C LYS A 37 3.09 11.62 -2.48
N ARG A 38 3.81 10.53 -2.25
CA ARG A 38 3.53 9.63 -1.14
C ARG A 38 4.33 10.10 0.07
N HIS A 39 3.59 10.31 1.14
CA HIS A 39 4.13 10.59 2.46
C HIS A 39 5.08 9.42 2.86
N THR A 40 6.20 9.72 3.49
CA THR A 40 7.19 8.69 3.84
C THR A 40 6.75 7.93 5.08
N LYS A 41 6.74 6.60 5.03
CA LYS A 41 6.48 5.83 6.26
C LYS A 41 7.60 6.12 7.27
N PRO A 42 7.27 6.53 8.50
CA PRO A 42 8.30 6.75 9.51
C PRO A 42 9.04 5.44 9.80
N GLN A 43 10.35 5.56 10.04
CA GLN A 43 11.15 4.42 10.50
C GLN A 43 10.68 3.99 11.89
N ARG A 44 10.52 2.68 12.09
CA ARG A 44 9.87 2.09 13.29
C ARG A 44 10.61 2.39 14.61
N SER A 45 11.84 2.88 14.56
CA SER A 45 12.71 3.13 15.73
C SER A 45 12.99 4.61 16.02
N GLU A 46 12.71 5.52 15.10
CA GLU A 46 12.94 6.95 15.31
C GLU A 46 11.67 7.59 15.84
N TYR A 47 11.56 7.72 17.16
CA TYR A 47 10.48 8.48 17.79
C TYR A 47 10.73 9.98 17.54
N SER A 48 10.26 10.48 16.40
CA SER A 48 10.19 11.92 16.14
C SER A 48 8.87 12.46 16.67
N LYS A 49 8.92 13.41 17.61
CA LYS A 49 7.72 14.15 18.05
C LYS A 49 7.15 15.05 16.96
N THR A 50 7.98 15.39 15.97
CA THR A 50 7.60 16.21 14.81
C THR A 50 7.30 15.31 13.63
N TYR A 51 6.04 15.29 13.21
CA TYR A 51 5.58 14.67 11.96
C TYR A 51 6.09 15.51 10.78
N THR A 52 7.15 15.06 10.10
CA THR A 52 7.80 15.81 9.01
C THR A 52 7.16 15.59 7.64
N ASP A 53 6.00 14.92 7.58
CA ASP A 53 5.19 14.72 6.37
C ASP A 53 4.31 15.95 6.06
N ALA A 54 4.71 17.13 6.54
CA ALA A 54 4.16 18.38 6.06
C ALA A 54 4.53 18.52 4.58
N VAL A 55 3.68 17.97 3.71
CA VAL A 55 3.56 18.36 2.31
C VAL A 55 3.70 19.87 2.32
N SER A 56 4.84 20.35 1.81
CA SER A 56 5.05 21.78 1.71
C SER A 56 3.85 22.33 0.97
N LEU A 57 3.09 23.21 1.62
CA LEU A 57 1.96 23.97 1.09
C LEU A 57 2.43 24.93 -0.04
N SER A 58 3.33 24.47 -0.91
CA SER A 58 3.91 25.25 -2.00
C SER A 58 2.99 25.34 -3.22
N GLY A 59 1.72 24.93 -3.08
CA GLY A 59 0.71 25.05 -4.12
C GLY A 59 -0.66 25.33 -3.54
N GLY A 60 -0.94 26.60 -3.24
CA GLY A 60 -2.28 27.08 -2.89
C GLY A 60 -2.61 26.90 -1.41
N ASP A 61 -2.46 28.00 -0.69
CA ASP A 61 -2.74 28.26 0.72
C ASP A 61 -4.22 28.02 1.09
N VAL A 62 -4.66 26.76 1.11
CA VAL A 62 -5.96 26.38 1.68
C VAL A 62 -5.68 25.37 2.78
N ILE A 63 -5.72 25.86 4.01
CA ILE A 63 -5.72 25.00 5.20
C ILE A 63 -6.92 24.06 5.05
N PRO A 64 -6.68 22.74 5.00
CA PRO A 64 -7.76 21.79 4.84
C PRO A 64 -8.74 21.89 6.03
N PRO A 65 -10.06 21.77 5.81
CA PRO A 65 -11.05 21.88 6.88
C PRO A 65 -10.82 20.86 8.01
N GLU A 66 -10.26 19.68 7.69
CA GLU A 66 -9.88 18.67 8.66
C GLU A 66 -8.77 19.12 9.61
N PHE A 67 -7.85 19.97 9.14
CA PHE A 67 -6.76 20.50 9.97
C PHE A 67 -7.28 21.54 10.97
N VAL A 68 -8.26 22.33 10.57
CA VAL A 68 -8.96 23.28 11.46
C VAL A 68 -9.72 22.55 12.55
N GLU A 69 -10.41 21.46 12.21
CA GLU A 69 -11.13 20.64 13.19
C GLU A 69 -10.19 19.93 14.15
N PHE A 70 -9.06 19.41 13.66
CA PHE A 70 -8.03 18.81 14.50
C PHE A 70 -7.48 19.80 15.53
N GLN A 71 -7.14 21.02 15.11
CA GLN A 71 -6.64 22.05 16.01
C GLN A 71 -7.70 22.46 17.06
N ARG A 72 -8.99 22.48 16.69
CA ARG A 72 -10.08 22.71 17.65
C ARG A 72 -10.10 21.63 18.73
N LEU A 73 -10.11 20.36 18.31
CA LEU A 73 -10.17 19.20 19.22
C LEU A 73 -8.91 19.06 20.10
N GLU A 74 -7.74 19.42 19.58
CA GLU A 74 -6.49 19.38 20.35
C GLU A 74 -6.47 20.43 21.46
N ASN A 75 -7.00 21.63 21.19
CA ASN A 75 -7.09 22.71 22.18
C ASN A 75 -8.28 22.56 23.14
N ASP A 76 -9.32 21.82 22.74
CA ASP A 76 -10.43 21.43 23.60
C ASP A 76 -9.98 20.35 24.61
N HIS A 77 -9.13 20.77 25.56
CA HIS A 77 -8.61 19.96 26.67
C HIS A 77 -9.68 19.52 27.71
N SER A 78 -10.98 19.64 27.42
CA SER A 78 -12.04 19.52 28.42
C SER A 78 -12.62 18.12 28.62
N GLU A 79 -12.26 17.12 27.81
CA GLU A 79 -12.82 15.77 27.99
C GLU A 79 -11.72 14.73 28.15
N LYS A 80 -10.98 14.85 29.26
CA LYS A 80 -10.38 13.67 29.90
C LYS A 80 -11.50 12.64 30.04
N LEU A 81 -11.45 11.56 29.27
CA LEU A 81 -12.42 10.47 29.32
C LEU A 81 -12.54 9.99 30.78
N VAL A 82 -13.55 10.50 31.50
CA VAL A 82 -13.91 10.01 32.82
C VAL A 82 -14.66 8.73 32.54
N TYR A 83 -13.94 7.62 32.58
CA TYR A 83 -14.54 6.29 32.64
C TYR A 83 -15.37 6.23 33.91
N LYS A 84 -16.66 6.57 33.81
CA LYS A 84 -17.61 6.35 34.90
C LYS A 84 -17.72 4.85 35.08
N ASN A 85 -16.99 4.38 36.07
CA ASN A 85 -16.91 3.01 36.52
C ASN A 85 -18.29 2.34 36.51
N GLY A 86 -18.48 1.36 35.61
CA GLY A 86 -19.43 0.29 35.84
C GLY A 86 -20.85 0.46 35.31
N ASN A 87 -21.06 0.94 34.08
CA ASN A 87 -22.24 0.46 33.34
C ASN A 87 -21.85 -0.85 32.65
N HIS A 88 -21.71 -1.89 33.47
CA HIS A 88 -21.75 -3.26 33.00
C HIS A 88 -23.22 -3.50 32.64
N GLU A 89 -23.64 -3.06 31.46
CA GLU A 89 -24.85 -3.62 30.87
C GLU A 89 -24.60 -5.11 30.81
N ALA A 90 -25.29 -5.86 31.67
CA ALA A 90 -25.31 -7.30 31.62
C ALA A 90 -26.06 -7.64 30.34
N GLU A 91 -25.36 -7.56 29.20
CA GLU A 91 -25.73 -8.31 28.03
C GLU A 91 -25.92 -9.74 28.53
N GLU A 92 -27.16 -10.22 28.47
CA GLU A 92 -27.54 -11.57 28.83
C GLU A 92 -26.94 -12.47 27.75
N PHE A 93 -25.63 -12.70 27.86
CA PHE A 93 -24.87 -13.57 26.97
C PHE A 93 -25.38 -14.99 27.18
N VAL A 94 -26.35 -15.39 26.37
CA VAL A 94 -26.72 -16.78 26.21
C VAL A 94 -25.63 -17.42 25.36
N GLU A 95 -24.76 -18.19 26.01
CA GLU A 95 -23.73 -18.97 25.33
C GLU A 95 -24.41 -19.97 24.39
N THR A 96 -24.48 -19.63 23.10
CA THR A 96 -25.09 -20.51 22.10
C THR A 96 -24.13 -21.65 21.79
N GLU A 97 -24.61 -22.88 21.90
CA GLU A 97 -23.83 -24.10 21.62
C GLU A 97 -23.49 -24.32 20.13
N TYR A 98 -23.77 -23.32 19.29
CA TYR A 98 -23.66 -23.36 17.83
C TYR A 98 -22.27 -23.81 17.33
N TYR A 99 -21.20 -23.58 18.12
CA TYR A 99 -19.84 -23.96 17.74
C TYR A 99 -19.31 -25.23 18.42
N LYS A 100 -20.07 -25.91 19.28
CA LYS A 100 -19.59 -27.12 19.99
C LYS A 100 -19.30 -28.29 19.05
N ASP A 101 -20.04 -28.39 17.96
CA ASP A 101 -19.96 -29.54 17.03
C ASP A 101 -19.02 -29.29 15.83
N LEU A 102 -18.43 -28.10 15.71
CA LEU A 102 -17.51 -27.74 14.61
C LEU A 102 -16.09 -28.30 14.79
N ASN A 103 -15.84 -29.05 15.87
CA ASN A 103 -14.58 -29.77 16.11
C ASN A 103 -14.50 -31.13 15.37
N GLY A 104 -15.51 -31.50 14.58
CA GLY A 104 -15.58 -32.80 13.89
C GLY A 104 -14.80 -32.89 12.56
N VAL A 105 -14.18 -31.82 12.09
CA VAL A 105 -13.36 -31.88 10.87
C VAL A 105 -11.93 -32.23 11.26
N ASP A 106 -11.45 -33.37 10.76
CA ASP A 106 -10.08 -33.84 10.95
C ASP A 106 -9.10 -32.73 10.55
N LYS A 107 -8.42 -32.15 11.55
CA LYS A 107 -7.41 -31.09 11.36
C LYS A 107 -6.11 -31.75 10.90
N GLN A 108 -6.16 -32.52 9.82
CA GLN A 108 -4.97 -32.98 9.12
C GLN A 108 -4.31 -31.75 8.50
N HIS A 109 -3.41 -31.15 9.25
CA HIS A 109 -2.41 -30.27 8.67
C HIS A 109 -1.55 -31.13 7.75
N HIS A 110 -1.68 -30.96 6.43
CA HIS A 110 -0.64 -31.42 5.52
C HIS A 110 0.64 -30.67 5.88
N THR A 111 1.53 -31.29 6.67
CA THR A 111 2.91 -30.82 6.77
C THR A 111 3.60 -31.19 5.47
N VAL A 112 3.40 -30.37 4.43
CA VAL A 112 4.27 -30.41 3.26
C VAL A 112 5.57 -29.72 3.67
N ASN A 113 6.39 -30.42 4.47
CA ASN A 113 7.74 -30.00 4.82
C ASN A 113 8.71 -30.27 3.64
N HIS A 114 8.25 -30.08 2.40
CA HIS A 114 9.12 -30.20 1.23
C HIS A 114 9.59 -28.81 0.83
N CYS A 115 10.74 -28.43 1.39
CA CYS A 115 11.49 -27.30 0.89
C CYS A 115 12.10 -27.68 -0.47
N TRP A 116 11.70 -26.99 -1.52
CA TRP A 116 12.32 -27.11 -2.83
C TRP A 116 13.53 -26.19 -2.89
N ILE A 117 14.72 -26.77 -3.11
CA ILE A 117 15.97 -26.03 -3.22
C ILE A 117 16.40 -25.99 -4.68
N ILE A 118 16.76 -24.79 -5.16
CA ILE A 118 17.31 -24.62 -6.50
C ILE A 118 18.83 -24.78 -6.44
N LYS A 119 19.37 -25.79 -7.12
CA LYS A 119 20.81 -25.93 -7.37
C LYS A 119 21.05 -26.04 -8.87
N ARG A 120 21.93 -25.17 -9.41
CA ARG A 120 22.31 -25.16 -10.84
C ARG A 120 21.12 -25.14 -11.82
N GLY A 121 20.06 -24.41 -11.47
CA GLY A 121 18.87 -24.26 -12.33
C GLY A 121 17.91 -25.45 -12.30
N PHE A 122 18.16 -26.48 -11.48
CA PHE A 122 17.27 -27.61 -11.29
C PHE A 122 16.65 -27.58 -9.89
N TRP A 123 15.40 -28.02 -9.84
CA TRP A 123 14.57 -28.11 -8.64
C TRP A 123 14.80 -29.46 -7.94
N TYR A 124 15.21 -29.43 -6.68
CA TYR A 124 15.43 -30.62 -5.85
C TYR A 124 14.53 -30.59 -4.61
N VAL A 125 14.02 -31.76 -4.21
CA VAL A 125 13.30 -31.96 -2.95
C VAL A 125 14.29 -32.52 -1.93
N ASP A 126 14.53 -31.81 -0.82
CA ASP A 126 15.31 -32.35 0.29
C ASP A 126 14.41 -33.23 1.16
N SER A 127 14.76 -34.51 1.30
CA SER A 127 14.01 -35.50 2.09
C SER A 127 14.48 -35.62 3.55
N ASN A 128 15.28 -34.67 4.04
CA ASN A 128 15.84 -34.67 5.40
C ASN A 128 15.56 -33.34 6.12
N ILE A 129 14.29 -33.09 6.47
CA ILE A 129 13.87 -32.25 7.61
C ILE A 129 12.72 -32.96 8.30
#